data_AF-A0A328VZK1-F1
#
_entry.id   AF-A0A328VZK1-F1
#
_cell.length_a   1.000
_cell.length_b   1.000
_cell.length_c   1.000
_cell.angle_alpha   90.00
_cell.angle_beta   90.00
_cell.angle_gamma   90.00
#
_symmetry.space_group_name_H-M   'P 1'
#
loop_
_entity.id
_entity.type
_entity.pdbx_description
1 polymer ?
#
loop_
_entity_poly.entity_id
_entity_poly.type
_entity_poly.pdbx_seq_one_letter_code
_entity_poly.pdbx_strand_id
1 'polypeptide(L)'
;MSRDWHEDMEYCNRLDDKGQSFISPEVLKYWLQQAEEEKKRADELSKAVEEAIEICELVEDSNDPLELLEQVLIQLQLVASFQGRKEHYA
;
A
#
# COMPACT_ATOMS: atom_id res chain seq x y z
N MET A 1 -15.18 10.38 11.01
CA MET A 1 -15.72 10.68 9.67
C MET A 1 -14.55 10.55 8.70
N SER A 2 -14.65 9.69 7.70
CA SER A 2 -13.64 9.63 6.62
C SER A 2 -13.79 10.89 5.79
N ARG A 3 -12.71 11.64 5.54
CA ARG A 3 -12.74 12.73 4.57
C ARG A 3 -12.76 12.12 3.17
N ASP A 4 -13.49 12.73 2.25
CA ASP A 4 -13.55 12.30 0.84
C ASP A 4 -12.75 13.28 -0.04
N TRP A 5 -11.89 12.74 -0.89
CA TRP A 5 -11.01 13.53 -1.75
C TRP A 5 -11.79 14.38 -2.75
N HIS A 6 -12.84 13.82 -3.36
CA HIS A 6 -13.60 14.53 -4.38
C HIS A 6 -14.37 15.69 -3.76
N GLU A 7 -15.02 15.46 -2.61
CA GLU A 7 -15.71 16.53 -1.87
C GLU A 7 -14.76 17.65 -1.43
N ASP A 8 -13.57 17.31 -0.92
CA ASP A 8 -12.57 18.27 -0.47
C ASP A 8 -11.95 19.09 -1.63
N MET A 9 -11.72 18.47 -2.79
CA MET A 9 -11.23 19.17 -3.98
C MET A 9 -12.32 20.05 -4.60
N GLU A 10 -13.57 19.57 -4.64
CA GLU A 10 -14.70 20.39 -5.06
C GLU A 10 -14.85 21.62 -4.16
N TYR A 11 -14.69 21.46 -2.85
CA TYR A 11 -14.71 22.56 -1.89
C TYR A 11 -13.57 23.57 -2.14
N CYS A 12 -12.36 23.10 -2.44
CA CYS A 12 -11.21 23.96 -2.75
C CYS A 12 -11.35 24.69 -4.12
N ASN A 13 -12.20 24.19 -5.00
CA ASN A 13 -12.47 24.79 -6.32
C ASN A 13 -13.66 25.77 -6.30
N ARG A 14 -14.32 25.98 -5.16
CA ARG A 14 -15.43 26.94 -5.05
C ARG A 14 -14.90 28.37 -5.15
N LEU A 15 -15.72 29.25 -5.67
CA LEU A 15 -15.50 30.69 -5.59
C LEU A 15 -16.26 31.24 -4.37
N ASP A 16 -15.68 32.20 -3.66
CA ASP A 16 -16.38 32.96 -2.63
C ASP A 16 -17.41 33.91 -3.25
N ASP A 17 -18.16 34.61 -2.40
CA ASP A 17 -19.21 35.56 -2.82
C ASP A 17 -18.66 36.75 -3.65
N LYS A 18 -17.33 36.89 -3.76
CA LYS A 18 -16.64 37.91 -4.55
C LYS A 18 -15.99 37.33 -5.82
N GLY A 19 -16.22 36.06 -6.12
CA GLY A 19 -15.62 35.38 -7.28
C GLY A 19 -14.15 35.01 -7.10
N GLN A 20 -13.62 35.00 -5.87
CA GLN A 20 -12.25 34.59 -5.57
C GLN A 20 -12.18 33.11 -5.24
N SER A 21 -11.11 32.43 -5.67
CA SER A 21 -10.89 31.01 -5.37
C SER A 21 -10.82 30.79 -3.86
N PHE A 22 -11.72 29.95 -3.35
CA PHE A 22 -11.73 29.49 -1.97
C PHE A 22 -10.76 28.32 -1.83
N ILE A 23 -9.46 28.61 -1.70
CA ILE A 23 -8.47 27.58 -1.42
C ILE A 23 -8.37 27.44 0.10
N SER A 24 -8.58 26.23 0.63
CA SER A 24 -8.33 25.92 2.04
C SER A 24 -6.97 25.24 2.21
N PRO A 25 -5.93 25.95 2.71
CA PRO A 25 -4.59 25.38 2.86
C PRO A 25 -4.55 24.16 3.78
N GLU A 26 -5.46 24.08 4.75
CA GLU A 26 -5.56 22.95 5.69
C GLU A 26 -6.03 21.67 5.00
N VAL A 27 -6.96 21.79 4.05
CA VAL A 27 -7.44 20.67 3.23
C VAL A 27 -6.31 20.14 2.36
N LEU A 28 -5.61 21.03 1.66
CA LEU A 28 -4.46 20.66 0.82
C LEU A 28 -3.35 20.00 1.64
N LYS A 29 -3.05 20.55 2.83
CA LYS A 29 -2.05 20.00 3.74
C LYS A 29 -2.44 18.58 4.20
N TYR A 30 -3.70 18.36 4.56
CA TYR A 30 -4.18 17.03 4.96
C TYR A 30 -3.92 15.98 3.88
N TRP A 31 -4.29 16.28 2.63
CA TRP A 31 -4.10 15.33 1.54
C TRP A 31 -2.65 15.10 1.14
N LEU A 32 -1.79 16.12 1.25
CA LEU A 32 -0.35 15.94 1.09
C LEU A 32 0.24 15.01 2.17
N GLN A 33 -0.24 15.09 3.41
CA GLN A 33 0.17 14.19 4.48
C GLN A 33 -0.30 12.75 4.22
N GLN A 34 -1.53 12.56 3.74
CA GLN A 34 -2.02 11.24 3.34
C GLN A 34 -1.21 10.65 2.19
N ALA A 35 -0.87 11.45 1.17
CA ALA A 35 -0.01 11.02 0.07
C ALA A 35 1.40 10.64 0.54
N GLU A 36 1.96 11.36 1.54
CA GLU A 36 3.25 11.00 2.15
C GLU A 36 3.18 9.65 2.88
N GLU A 37 2.10 9.39 3.63
CA GLU A 37 1.88 8.11 4.33
C GLU A 37 1.67 6.94 3.35
N GLU A 38 0.92 7.16 2.25
CA GLU A 38 0.77 6.18 1.17
C GLU A 38 2.10 5.88 0.48
N LYS A 39 2.89 6.91 0.18
CA LYS A 39 4.23 6.73 -0.40
C LYS A 39 5.14 5.92 0.51
N LYS A 40 5.19 6.23 1.82
CA LYS A 40 6.01 5.48 2.78
C LYS A 40 5.63 4.00 2.81
N ARG A 41 4.32 3.69 2.84
CA ARG A 41 3.83 2.30 2.76
C ARG A 41 4.25 1.61 1.46
N ALA A 42 4.19 2.32 0.33
CA ALA A 42 4.62 1.77 -0.96
C ALA A 42 6.14 1.54 -1.01
N ASP A 43 6.94 2.44 -0.45
CA ASP A 43 8.40 2.31 -0.37
C ASP A 43 8.80 1.11 0.53
N GLU A 44 8.13 0.96 1.68
CA GLU A 44 8.30 -0.21 2.58
C GLU A 44 7.93 -1.52 1.89
N LEU A 45 6.81 -1.53 1.16
CA LEU A 45 6.40 -2.68 0.36
C LEU A 45 7.43 -3.03 -0.72
N SER A 46 7.95 -2.03 -1.43
CA SER A 46 8.99 -2.23 -2.45
C SER A 46 10.23 -2.88 -1.86
N LYS A 47 10.69 -2.39 -0.70
CA LYS A 47 11.85 -2.97 0.00
C LYS A 47 11.61 -4.41 0.42
N ALA A 48 10.43 -4.71 0.96
CA ALA A 48 10.07 -6.09 1.32
C ALA A 48 10.03 -7.00 0.08
N VAL A 49 9.55 -6.53 -1.07
CA VAL A 49 9.59 -7.31 -2.31
C VAL A 49 11.02 -7.54 -2.80
N GLU A 50 11.90 -6.54 -2.71
CA GLU A 50 13.31 -6.71 -3.06
C GLU A 50 13.99 -7.77 -2.17
N GLU A 51 13.78 -7.71 -0.85
CA GLU A 51 14.28 -8.73 0.09
C GLU A 51 13.73 -10.13 -0.24
N ALA A 52 12.47 -10.22 -0.65
CA ALA A 52 11.86 -11.49 -1.07
C ALA A 52 12.55 -12.11 -2.30
N ILE A 53 12.89 -11.27 -3.28
CA ILE A 53 13.57 -11.69 -4.50
C ILE A 53 14.99 -12.16 -4.16
N GLU A 54 15.74 -11.41 -3.36
CA GLU A 54 17.10 -11.80 -2.94
C GLU A 54 17.10 -13.17 -2.23
N ILE A 55 16.14 -13.41 -1.32
CA ILE A 55 16.01 -14.71 -0.65
C ILE A 55 15.74 -15.82 -1.67
N CYS A 56 14.89 -15.58 -2.66
CA CYS A 56 14.58 -16.57 -3.69
C CYS A 56 15.78 -16.85 -4.60
N GLU A 57 16.60 -15.84 -4.92
CA GLU A 57 17.80 -15.98 -5.76
C GLU A 57 18.95 -16.71 -5.05
N LEU A 58 19.03 -16.65 -3.71
CA LEU A 58 20.04 -17.35 -2.92
C LEU A 58 19.81 -18.86 -2.76
N VAL A 59 18.65 -19.38 -3.17
CA VAL A 59 18.35 -20.81 -3.06
C VAL A 59 18.94 -21.57 -4.24
N GLU A 60 20.21 -21.96 -4.08
CA GLU A 60 20.84 -23.00 -4.87
C GLU A 60 20.47 -24.38 -4.28
N ASP A 61 19.71 -25.16 -5.05
CA ASP A 61 19.72 -26.64 -5.07
C ASP A 61 18.88 -27.54 -4.12
N SER A 62 17.97 -27.09 -3.23
CA SER A 62 17.20 -28.13 -2.49
C SER A 62 15.81 -27.88 -1.89
N ASN A 63 15.13 -26.77 -2.13
CA ASN A 63 13.77 -26.56 -1.60
C ASN A 63 12.74 -26.46 -2.72
N ASP A 64 11.53 -26.99 -2.48
CA ASP A 64 10.37 -26.76 -3.36
C ASP A 64 10.20 -25.23 -3.54
N PRO A 65 10.41 -24.69 -4.76
CA PRO A 65 10.35 -23.25 -4.99
C PRO A 65 9.02 -22.61 -4.56
N LEU A 66 7.93 -23.37 -4.55
CA LEU A 66 6.62 -22.91 -4.10
C LEU A 66 6.54 -22.77 -2.58
N GLU A 67 7.14 -23.71 -1.83
CA GLU A 67 7.19 -23.66 -0.37
C GLU A 67 8.08 -22.51 0.10
N LEU A 68 9.20 -22.28 -0.58
CA LEU A 68 10.07 -21.13 -0.33
C LEU A 68 9.33 -19.81 -0.57
N LEU A 69 8.66 -19.67 -1.72
CA LEU A 69 7.89 -18.48 -2.05
C LEU A 69 6.82 -18.20 -0.99
N GLU A 70 6.08 -19.22 -0.55
CA GLU A 70 5.07 -19.06 0.50
C GLU A 70 5.68 -18.62 1.84
N GLN A 71 6.81 -19.21 2.25
CA GLN A 71 7.51 -18.81 3.48
C GLN A 71 7.98 -17.35 3.43
N VAL A 72 8.57 -16.92 2.31
CA VAL A 72 9.05 -15.55 2.10
C VAL A 72 7.89 -14.56 2.15
N LEU A 73 6.79 -14.87 1.47
CA LEU A 73 5.58 -14.03 1.45
C LEU A 73 4.94 -13.89 2.85
N ILE A 74 4.97 -14.95 3.67
CA ILE A 74 4.50 -14.93 5.06
C ILE A 74 5.46 -14.15 5.96
N GLN A 75 6.76 -14.42 5.88
CA GLN A 75 7.79 -13.77 6.72
C GLN A 75 7.80 -12.26 6.53
N LEU A 76 7.66 -11.81 5.29
CA LEU A 76 7.67 -10.39 4.94
C LEU A 76 6.28 -9.76 4.98
N GLN A 77 5.27 -10.49 5.43
CA GLN A 77 3.87 -10.05 5.54
C GLN A 77 3.32 -9.47 4.22
N LEU A 78 3.88 -9.91 3.09
CA LEU A 78 3.49 -9.49 1.75
C LEU A 78 2.14 -10.07 1.33
N VAL A 79 1.66 -11.08 2.05
CA VAL A 79 0.36 -11.70 1.86
C VAL A 79 -0.32 -11.80 3.21
N ALA A 80 -1.54 -11.27 3.32
CA ALA A 80 -2.41 -11.58 4.45
C ALA A 80 -2.65 -13.09 4.43
N SER A 81 -2.12 -13.80 5.45
CA SER A 81 -2.14 -15.25 5.65
C SER A 81 -2.99 -16.01 4.62
N PHE A 82 -2.34 -16.65 3.63
CA PHE A 82 -3.03 -17.38 2.57
C PHE A 82 -3.83 -18.55 3.19
N GLN A 83 -5.10 -18.31 3.54
CA GLN A 83 -6.03 -19.31 4.08
C GLN A 83 -6.50 -20.33 3.00
N GLY A 84 -5.69 -20.56 1.97
CA GLY A 84 -6.02 -21.41 0.82
C GLY A 84 -5.65 -22.89 0.97
N ARG A 85 -4.92 -23.29 2.01
CA ARG A 85 -4.65 -24.71 2.29
C ARG A 85 -5.54 -25.23 3.42
N LYS A 86 -6.84 -25.29 3.19
CA LYS A 86 -7.70 -26.28 3.88
C LYS A 86 -8.33 -27.20 2.84
N GLU A 87 -7.93 -28.46 2.94
CA GLU A 87 -8.69 -29.66 2.57
C GLU A 87 -8.85 -29.96 1.07
N HIS A 88 -7.90 -30.69 0.51
CA HIS A 88 -8.21 -31.74 -0.48
C HIS A 88 -7.24 -32.91 -0.32
N TYR A 89 -7.43 -33.68 0.75
CA TYR A 89 -7.12 -35.11 0.79
C TYR A 89 -8.28 -35.82 1.48
N ALA A 90 -9.21 -36.29 0.67
CA ALA A 90 -10.12 -37.40 0.96
C ALA A 90 -10.39 -38.11 -0.36
#